data_AF-A0A973U2F0-F1
#
_entry.id   AF-A0A973U2F0-F1
#
_cell.length_a   1.000
_cell.length_b   1.000
_cell.length_c   1.000
_cell.angle_alpha   90.00
_cell.angle_beta   90.00
_cell.angle_gamma   90.00
#
_symmetry.space_group_name_H-M   'P 1'
#
loop_
_entity.id
_entity.type
_entity.pdbx_description
1 polymer ?
#
loop_
_entity_poly.entity_id
_entity_poly.type
_entity_poly.pdbx_seq_one_letter_code
_entity_poly.pdbx_strand_id
1 'polypeptide(L)'
;MTRIRVMTSAAVCAALITSSLFAVPAFATPGSGFAPSPIVTGTFGTLHVNTSNDKTDKWGLILKTLDSTDIAADRLTVQPGGFSGWHAHPAPVFVTVTQGSIVWYNGSDPLCPGQTYNAGQSFIEDAYVTHNVKNASTSNGAEFVAIVIKPSGFVGLAFRINRDKPNNCNF
;
A
#
# COMPACT_ATOMS: atom_id res chain seq x y z
N MET A 1 -2.94 -28.33 -83.58
CA MET A 1 -3.68 -28.96 -82.47
C MET A 1 -2.69 -29.29 -81.36
N THR A 2 -3.10 -29.12 -80.09
CA THR A 2 -2.45 -29.57 -78.83
C THR A 2 -2.07 -28.44 -77.84
N ARG A 3 -3.06 -28.15 -76.99
CA ARG A 3 -3.04 -27.94 -75.52
C ARG A 3 -2.45 -26.68 -74.88
N ILE A 4 -3.40 -25.81 -74.51
CA ILE A 4 -3.42 -24.87 -73.40
C ILE A 4 -2.95 -25.51 -72.08
N ARG A 5 -2.14 -24.79 -71.29
CA ARG A 5 -2.01 -24.97 -69.84
C ARG A 5 -2.29 -23.64 -69.13
N VAL A 6 -3.42 -23.57 -68.45
CA VAL A 6 -3.75 -22.51 -67.49
C VAL A 6 -3.09 -22.90 -66.17
N MET A 7 -2.22 -22.04 -65.64
CA MET A 7 -1.72 -22.15 -64.27
C MET A 7 -2.57 -21.23 -63.38
N THR A 8 -3.44 -21.83 -62.57
CA THR A 8 -4.15 -21.14 -61.49
C THR A 8 -3.20 -20.99 -60.30
N SER A 9 -2.86 -19.74 -59.96
CA SER A 9 -2.11 -19.44 -58.73
C SER A 9 -3.09 -19.43 -57.55
N ALA A 10 -2.95 -20.38 -56.64
CA ALA A 10 -3.70 -20.41 -55.39
C ALA A 10 -3.13 -19.37 -54.42
N ALA A 11 -3.92 -18.34 -54.10
CA ALA A 11 -3.59 -17.38 -53.05
C ALA A 11 -3.82 -18.04 -51.69
N VAL A 12 -2.73 -18.28 -50.94
CA VAL A 12 -2.78 -18.71 -49.54
C VAL A 12 -3.01 -17.49 -48.67
N CYS A 13 -4.25 -17.30 -48.20
CA CYS A 13 -4.56 -16.31 -47.17
C CYS A 13 -4.07 -16.82 -45.81
N ALA A 14 -2.94 -16.29 -45.33
CA ALA A 14 -2.52 -16.47 -43.95
C ALA A 14 -3.39 -15.60 -43.04
N ALA A 15 -4.30 -16.22 -42.28
CA ALA A 15 -5.07 -15.53 -41.25
C ALA A 15 -4.17 -15.27 -40.04
N LEU A 16 -3.76 -14.01 -39.86
CA LEU A 16 -3.12 -13.52 -38.64
C LEU A 16 -4.17 -13.52 -37.51
N ILE A 17 -4.06 -14.48 -36.58
CA ILE A 17 -4.84 -14.46 -35.33
C ILE A 17 -4.23 -13.37 -34.44
N THR A 18 -4.82 -12.17 -34.48
CA THR A 18 -4.48 -11.09 -33.56
C THR A 18 -5.08 -11.41 -32.19
N SER A 19 -4.27 -12.04 -31.33
CA SER A 19 -4.55 -12.13 -29.90
C SER A 19 -4.63 -10.72 -29.33
N SER A 20 -5.86 -10.23 -29.14
CA SER A 20 -6.12 -8.96 -28.48
C SER A 20 -5.98 -9.21 -26.98
N LEU A 21 -4.80 -8.90 -26.44
CA LEU A 21 -4.59 -8.78 -25.00
C LEU A 21 -5.48 -7.64 -24.49
N PHE A 22 -6.67 -7.97 -24.00
CA PHE A 22 -7.47 -7.04 -23.21
C PHE A 22 -6.73 -6.79 -21.90
N ALA A 23 -6.01 -5.68 -21.81
CA ALA A 23 -5.55 -5.16 -20.53
C ALA A 23 -6.80 -4.72 -19.74
N VAL A 24 -7.28 -5.59 -18.87
CA VAL A 24 -8.33 -5.23 -17.92
C VAL A 24 -7.75 -4.12 -17.04
N PRO A 25 -8.33 -2.90 -17.01
CA PRO A 25 -7.86 -1.88 -16.10
C PRO A 25 -8.06 -2.41 -14.69
N ALA A 26 -6.94 -2.60 -13.99
CA ALA A 26 -6.95 -3.10 -12.63
C ALA A 26 -7.42 -1.96 -11.71
N PHE A 27 -8.62 -2.14 -11.16
CA PHE A 27 -9.19 -1.18 -10.23
C PHE A 27 -8.69 -1.54 -8.83
N ALA A 28 -7.94 -0.63 -8.22
CA ALA A 28 -7.60 -0.71 -6.80
C ALA A 28 -8.85 -0.94 -5.96
N THR A 29 -8.80 -1.81 -4.94
CA THR A 29 -9.97 -2.04 -4.10
C THR A 29 -10.22 -0.82 -3.22
N PRO A 30 -11.37 -0.13 -3.35
CA PRO A 30 -11.70 0.95 -2.44
C PRO A 30 -11.82 0.39 -1.02
N GLY A 31 -11.35 1.14 -0.03
CA GLY A 31 -11.65 0.83 1.36
C GLY A 31 -13.15 0.94 1.66
N SER A 32 -13.59 0.33 2.76
CA SER A 32 -14.96 0.43 3.26
C SER A 32 -14.95 0.56 4.77
N GLY A 33 -15.74 1.49 5.32
CA GLY A 33 -15.78 1.74 6.76
C GLY A 33 -14.42 2.16 7.36
N PHE A 34 -13.53 2.72 6.54
CA PHE A 34 -12.19 3.14 6.94
C PHE A 34 -12.06 4.64 6.70
N ALA A 35 -11.78 5.41 7.76
CA ALA A 35 -11.76 6.87 7.70
C ALA A 35 -10.48 7.42 8.34
N PRO A 36 -9.57 8.01 7.54
CA PRO A 36 -8.46 8.79 8.05
C PRO A 36 -8.92 10.19 8.46
N SER A 37 -8.40 10.69 9.57
CA SER A 37 -8.62 12.04 10.12
C SER A 37 -7.26 12.64 10.49
N PRO A 38 -6.78 13.65 9.75
CA PRO A 38 -5.50 14.28 10.04
C PRO A 38 -5.49 14.89 11.43
N ILE A 39 -4.42 14.64 12.20
CA ILE A 39 -4.19 15.27 13.50
C ILE A 39 -3.27 16.47 13.32
N VAL A 40 -2.13 16.26 12.66
CA VAL A 40 -1.11 17.29 12.48
C VAL A 40 -0.24 16.98 11.28
N THR A 41 0.28 18.03 10.65
CA THR A 41 1.44 17.96 9.76
C THR A 41 2.36 19.10 10.13
N GLY A 42 3.60 18.78 10.47
CA GLY A 42 4.66 19.76 10.75
C GLY A 42 5.76 19.65 9.72
N THR A 43 6.17 20.79 9.16
CA THR A 43 7.31 20.85 8.24
C THR A 43 8.61 21.01 9.01
N PHE A 44 9.56 20.16 8.67
CA PHE A 44 10.95 20.19 9.09
C PHE A 44 11.82 20.43 7.85
N GLY A 45 13.01 20.97 8.04
CA GLY A 45 14.05 20.91 7.01
C GLY A 45 14.57 19.48 6.85
N THR A 46 15.74 19.33 6.24
CA THR A 46 16.45 18.04 6.24
C THR A 46 16.79 17.65 7.67
N LEU A 47 16.37 16.45 8.10
CA LEU A 47 16.66 15.94 9.43
C LEU A 47 17.98 15.18 9.44
N HIS A 48 18.80 15.47 10.44
CA HIS A 48 19.97 14.69 10.80
C HIS A 48 20.03 14.55 12.33
N VAL A 49 19.30 13.58 12.86
CA VAL A 49 19.33 13.19 14.27
C VAL A 49 20.30 12.03 14.41
N ASN A 50 21.27 12.17 15.32
CA ASN A 50 22.14 11.08 15.69
C ASN A 50 22.50 11.20 17.18
N THR A 51 21.89 10.36 18.00
CA THR A 51 22.15 10.34 19.45
C THR A 51 23.15 9.23 19.83
N SER A 52 23.99 8.76 18.89
CA SER A 52 24.92 7.66 19.16
C SER A 52 25.90 7.96 20.29
N ASN A 53 26.20 9.24 20.53
CA ASN A 53 27.09 9.69 21.61
C ASN A 53 26.33 10.13 22.87
N ASP A 54 25.02 10.39 22.76
CA ASP A 54 24.15 10.90 23.83
C ASP A 54 22.99 9.93 24.07
N LYS A 55 23.33 8.69 24.42
CA LYS A 55 22.36 7.60 24.61
C LYS A 55 21.60 7.71 25.92
N THR A 56 20.37 7.18 25.94
CA THR A 56 19.64 6.85 27.17
C THR A 56 19.82 5.36 27.43
N ASP A 57 20.58 5.01 28.47
CA ASP A 57 21.08 3.65 28.71
C ASP A 57 21.77 3.07 27.44
N LYS A 58 21.19 2.03 26.86
CA LYS A 58 21.65 1.39 25.61
C LYS A 58 20.96 1.94 24.37
N TRP A 59 19.90 2.74 24.53
CA TRP A 59 19.06 3.20 23.45
C TRP A 59 19.59 4.50 22.83
N GLY A 60 19.51 4.58 21.51
CA GLY A 60 19.76 5.80 20.74
C GLY A 60 18.96 5.80 19.44
N LEU A 61 18.77 7.00 18.89
CA LEU A 61 18.05 7.24 17.64
C LEU A 61 18.99 7.79 16.58
N ILE A 62 18.96 7.18 15.40
CA ILE A 62 19.53 7.74 14.19
C ILE A 62 18.39 7.92 13.20
N LEU A 63 18.16 9.16 12.78
CA LEU A 63 17.19 9.51 11.75
C LEU A 63 17.85 10.50 10.79
N LYS A 64 17.95 10.12 9.53
CA LYS A 64 18.51 10.96 8.48
C LYS A 64 17.54 10.99 7.29
N THR A 65 17.05 12.17 6.94
CA THR A 65 16.35 12.38 5.67
C THR A 65 17.32 12.94 4.63
N LEU A 66 17.00 12.75 3.36
CA LEU A 66 17.85 13.22 2.26
C LEU A 66 17.43 14.62 1.76
N ASP A 67 16.27 15.09 2.18
CA ASP A 67 15.70 16.37 1.81
C ASP A 67 14.77 16.89 2.92
N SER A 68 14.20 18.08 2.72
CA SER A 68 13.13 18.68 3.52
C SER A 68 12.00 17.67 3.77
N THR A 69 11.52 17.59 5.01
CA THR A 69 10.61 16.53 5.43
C THR A 69 9.44 17.07 6.23
N ASP A 70 8.24 16.56 5.98
CA ASP A 70 7.12 16.75 6.88
C ASP A 70 7.00 15.50 7.77
N ILE A 71 6.67 15.72 9.05
CA ILE A 71 6.19 14.67 9.94
C ILE A 71 4.69 14.90 10.13
N ALA A 72 3.90 13.87 9.83
CA ALA A 72 2.45 13.92 9.98
C ALA A 72 1.96 12.78 10.86
N ALA A 73 0.85 13.04 11.55
CA ALA A 73 0.11 12.02 12.28
C ALA A 73 -1.36 12.07 11.88
N ASP A 74 -1.90 10.91 11.55
CA ASP A 74 -3.31 10.71 11.21
C ASP A 74 -3.93 9.76 12.23
N ARG A 75 -5.18 10.02 12.63
CA ARG A 75 -6.03 9.06 13.32
C ARG A 75 -6.83 8.30 12.29
N LEU A 76 -6.90 6.98 12.42
CA LEU A 76 -7.63 6.13 11.50
C LEU A 76 -8.65 5.34 12.30
N THR A 77 -9.92 5.52 11.93
CA THR A 77 -11.02 4.74 12.50
C THR A 77 -11.45 3.68 11.50
N VAL A 78 -11.70 2.47 12.00
CA VAL A 78 -12.15 1.34 11.20
C VAL A 78 -13.44 0.81 11.81
N GLN A 79 -14.55 0.98 11.11
CA GLN A 79 -15.85 0.46 11.48
C GLN A 79 -15.82 -1.07 11.58
N PRO A 80 -16.79 -1.70 12.27
CA PRO A 80 -16.88 -3.15 12.31
C PRO A 80 -16.87 -3.76 10.90
N GLY A 81 -15.98 -4.73 10.65
CA GLY A 81 -15.78 -5.35 9.34
C GLY A 81 -15.11 -4.46 8.27
N GLY A 82 -14.76 -3.21 8.61
CA GLY A 82 -14.14 -2.26 7.69
C GLY A 82 -12.70 -2.61 7.30
N PHE A 83 -12.24 -2.04 6.20
CA PHE A 83 -10.90 -2.25 5.66
C PHE A 83 -10.41 -1.06 4.83
N SER A 84 -9.09 -0.87 4.76
CA SER A 84 -8.44 0.24 4.05
C SER A 84 -8.48 0.10 2.54
N GLY A 85 -8.62 -1.13 2.03
CA GLY A 85 -8.33 -1.47 0.64
C GLY A 85 -6.82 -1.61 0.41
N TRP A 86 -6.44 -2.18 -0.73
CA TRP A 86 -5.04 -2.45 -1.06
C TRP A 86 -4.30 -1.18 -1.49
N HIS A 87 -3.16 -0.94 -0.87
CA HIS A 87 -2.33 0.24 -1.12
C HIS A 87 -0.89 0.04 -0.67
N ALA A 88 -0.05 1.03 -0.96
CA ALA A 88 1.31 1.16 -0.45
C ALA A 88 1.61 2.62 -0.10
N HIS A 89 2.71 2.87 0.61
CA HIS A 89 3.19 4.21 0.96
C HIS A 89 4.60 4.46 0.38
N PRO A 90 4.92 5.67 -0.14
CA PRO A 90 6.26 5.97 -0.66
C PRO A 90 7.33 6.25 0.42
N ALA A 91 7.01 5.98 1.69
CA ALA A 91 7.88 6.11 2.88
C ALA A 91 7.27 5.24 3.99
N PRO A 92 8.03 4.87 5.03
CA PRO A 92 7.52 4.04 6.11
C PRO A 92 6.43 4.77 6.91
N VAL A 93 5.45 4.00 7.37
CA VAL A 93 4.39 4.47 8.27
C VAL A 93 4.47 3.71 9.59
N PHE A 94 4.56 4.44 10.69
CA PHE A 94 4.60 3.89 12.04
C PHE A 94 3.19 3.85 12.59
N VAL A 95 2.64 2.65 12.76
CA VAL A 95 1.27 2.44 13.21
C VAL A 95 1.27 2.04 14.67
N THR A 96 0.36 2.61 15.45
CA THR A 96 0.07 2.18 16.83
C THR A 96 -1.43 2.07 17.02
N VAL A 97 -1.91 0.91 17.43
CA VAL A 97 -3.34 0.67 17.66
C VAL A 97 -3.74 1.32 18.98
N THR A 98 -4.76 2.18 18.93
CA THR A 98 -5.26 2.93 20.09
C THR A 98 -6.53 2.34 20.67
N GLN A 99 -7.33 1.63 19.86
CA GLN A 99 -8.56 0.96 20.30
C GLN A 99 -8.82 -0.32 19.50
N GLY A 100 -9.34 -1.35 20.17
CA GLY A 100 -9.74 -2.60 19.53
C GLY A 100 -8.53 -3.36 18.97
N SER A 101 -8.72 -3.97 17.80
CA SER A 101 -7.65 -4.65 17.08
C SER A 101 -7.85 -4.59 15.56
N ILE A 102 -6.74 -4.59 14.84
CA ILE A 102 -6.69 -4.63 13.38
C ILE A 102 -5.90 -5.85 12.92
N VAL A 103 -6.22 -6.35 11.73
CA VAL A 103 -5.41 -7.33 11.01
C VAL A 103 -4.72 -6.62 9.85
N TRP A 104 -3.40 -6.66 9.85
CA TRP A 104 -2.56 -6.16 8.78
C TRP A 104 -2.15 -7.31 7.87
N TYR A 105 -2.25 -7.12 6.56
CA TYR A 105 -1.90 -8.12 5.56
C TYR A 105 -0.80 -7.59 4.64
N ASN A 106 0.30 -8.35 4.53
CA ASN A 106 1.35 -8.08 3.56
C ASN A 106 1.03 -8.74 2.22
N GLY A 107 0.72 -7.93 1.21
CA GLY A 107 0.42 -8.40 -0.14
C GLY A 107 1.62 -8.96 -0.90
N SER A 108 2.83 -8.60 -0.49
CA SER A 108 4.08 -9.10 -1.07
C SER A 108 4.48 -10.47 -0.50
N ASP A 109 3.89 -10.90 0.62
CA ASP A 109 4.13 -12.24 1.18
C ASP A 109 3.34 -13.29 0.37
N PRO A 110 4.00 -14.33 -0.18
CA PRO A 110 3.32 -15.37 -0.97
C PRO A 110 2.15 -16.06 -0.26
N LEU A 111 2.17 -16.15 1.07
CA LEU A 111 1.10 -16.73 1.87
C LEU A 111 0.08 -15.69 2.36
N CYS A 112 0.43 -14.41 2.25
CA CYS A 112 -0.38 -13.28 2.70
C CYS A 112 -0.97 -13.46 4.12
N PRO A 113 -0.13 -13.77 5.13
CA PRO A 113 -0.62 -13.98 6.48
C PRO A 113 -1.19 -12.68 7.03
N GLY A 114 -2.34 -12.77 7.70
CA GLY A 114 -2.87 -11.68 8.49
C GLY A 114 -2.21 -11.64 9.86
N GLN A 115 -1.60 -10.52 10.22
CA GLN A 115 -1.06 -10.28 11.54
C GLN A 115 -1.99 -9.38 12.35
N THR A 116 -2.46 -9.88 13.49
CA THR A 116 -3.34 -9.10 14.38
C THR A 116 -2.53 -8.22 15.33
N TYR A 117 -2.89 -6.96 15.41
CA TYR A 117 -2.37 -5.98 16.36
C TYR A 117 -3.51 -5.46 17.22
N ASN A 118 -3.34 -5.52 18.54
CA ASN A 118 -4.28 -5.05 19.55
C ASN A 118 -3.86 -3.67 20.06
N ALA A 119 -4.79 -2.98 20.72
CA ALA A 119 -4.51 -1.70 21.39
C ALA A 119 -3.22 -1.75 22.23
N GLY A 120 -2.36 -0.76 22.05
CA GLY A 120 -1.04 -0.66 22.66
C GLY A 120 0.10 -1.32 21.86
N GLN A 121 -0.20 -2.07 20.80
CA GLN A 121 0.81 -2.65 19.92
C GLN A 121 1.10 -1.74 18.71
N SER A 122 2.34 -1.83 18.22
CA SER A 122 2.83 -1.02 17.10
C SER A 122 3.55 -1.88 16.07
N PHE A 123 3.59 -1.38 14.83
CA PHE A 123 4.36 -1.96 13.74
C PHE A 123 4.71 -0.89 12.70
N ILE A 124 5.54 -1.28 11.72
CA ILE A 124 5.94 -0.41 10.62
C ILE A 124 5.35 -0.99 9.34
N GLU A 125 4.64 -0.17 8.59
CA GLU A 125 4.33 -0.44 7.19
C GLU A 125 5.52 0.03 6.36
N ASP A 126 6.23 -0.92 5.77
CA ASP A 126 7.40 -0.64 4.97
C ASP A 126 7.05 0.14 3.69
N ALA A 127 7.96 1.00 3.26
CA ALA A 127 7.81 1.75 2.03
C ALA A 127 7.63 0.80 0.82
N TYR A 128 6.69 1.16 -0.05
CA TYR A 128 6.34 0.46 -1.29
C TYR A 128 5.81 -0.97 -1.13
N VAL A 129 5.61 -1.46 0.10
CA VAL A 129 4.96 -2.75 0.34
C VAL A 129 3.46 -2.61 0.19
N THR A 130 2.87 -3.40 -0.71
CA THR A 130 1.42 -3.48 -0.89
C THR A 130 0.81 -4.15 0.33
N HIS A 131 -0.15 -3.51 1.00
CA HIS A 131 -0.80 -4.03 2.18
C HIS A 131 -2.27 -3.62 2.27
N ASN A 132 -2.98 -4.24 3.22
CA ASN A 132 -4.35 -3.91 3.59
C ASN A 132 -4.52 -4.04 5.11
N VAL A 133 -5.26 -3.11 5.69
CA VAL A 133 -5.64 -3.14 7.11
C VAL A 133 -7.13 -3.43 7.20
N LYS A 134 -7.51 -4.39 8.02
CA LYS A 134 -8.92 -4.74 8.29
C LYS A 134 -9.20 -4.62 9.79
N ASN A 135 -10.40 -4.22 10.17
CA ASN A 135 -10.85 -4.39 11.55
C ASN A 135 -10.95 -5.89 11.86
N ALA A 136 -10.32 -6.33 12.95
CA ALA A 136 -10.37 -7.73 13.36
C ALA A 136 -11.76 -8.16 13.88
N SER A 137 -12.61 -7.19 14.24
CA SER A 137 -13.97 -7.38 14.72
C SER A 137 -15.03 -7.04 13.67
N THR A 138 -16.14 -7.77 13.70
CA THR A 138 -17.37 -7.49 12.94
C THR A 138 -18.47 -6.82 13.77
N SER A 139 -18.23 -6.60 15.08
CA SER A 139 -19.19 -5.99 16.00
C SER A 139 -18.69 -4.72 16.67
N ASN A 140 -17.37 -4.54 16.81
CA ASN A 140 -16.76 -3.38 17.46
C ASN A 140 -15.87 -2.60 16.50
N GLY A 141 -15.76 -1.29 16.69
CA GLY A 141 -14.81 -0.46 15.96
C GLY A 141 -13.37 -0.70 16.41
N ALA A 142 -12.42 -0.28 15.58
CA ALA A 142 -11.00 -0.19 15.91
C ALA A 142 -10.46 1.19 15.56
N GLU A 143 -9.41 1.61 16.24
CA GLU A 143 -8.71 2.86 15.97
C GLU A 143 -7.20 2.65 16.05
N PHE A 144 -6.46 3.36 15.20
CA PHE A 144 -5.02 3.47 15.31
C PHE A 144 -4.54 4.86 14.90
N VAL A 145 -3.32 5.20 15.30
CA VAL A 145 -2.60 6.38 14.84
C VAL A 145 -1.49 5.93 13.89
N ALA A 146 -1.37 6.60 12.76
CA ALA A 146 -0.30 6.44 11.80
C ALA A 146 0.58 7.69 11.80
N ILE A 147 1.88 7.51 12.00
CA ILE A 147 2.88 8.58 11.90
C ILE A 147 3.71 8.34 10.63
N VAL A 148 3.89 9.36 9.82
CA VAL A 148 4.68 9.30 8.60
C VAL A 148 5.74 10.39 8.58
N ILE A 149 6.94 10.00 8.14
CA ILE A 149 8.06 10.90 7.84
C ILE A 149 8.19 10.92 6.31
N LYS A 150 7.81 12.03 5.67
CA LYS A 150 7.63 12.13 4.21
C LYS A 150 8.32 13.37 3.62
N PRO A 151 8.56 13.42 2.30
CA PRO A 151 9.05 14.65 1.66
C PRO A 151 8.13 15.84 1.94
N SER A 152 8.73 17.00 2.16
CA SER A 152 7.96 18.21 2.47
C SER A 152 7.08 18.65 1.30
N GLY A 153 5.87 19.13 1.62
CA GLY A 153 4.93 19.61 0.63
C GLY A 153 4.28 18.51 -0.19
N PHE A 154 4.50 17.23 0.16
CA PHE A 154 3.79 16.13 -0.48
C PHE A 154 2.29 16.25 -0.21
N VAL A 155 1.55 16.52 -1.27
CA VAL A 155 0.08 16.58 -1.30
C VAL A 155 -0.47 15.30 -1.92
N GLY A 156 -1.18 14.53 -1.10
CA GLY A 156 -1.89 13.32 -1.49
C GLY A 156 -2.61 12.75 -0.26
N LEU A 157 -3.88 12.36 -0.41
CA LEU A 157 -4.67 11.82 0.69
C LEU A 157 -3.90 10.68 1.39
N ALA A 158 -3.71 10.79 2.70
CA ALA A 158 -3.05 9.79 3.56
C ALA A 158 -1.68 9.27 3.07
N PHE A 159 -0.95 10.04 2.25
CA PHE A 159 0.36 9.62 1.69
C PHE A 159 0.29 8.23 1.02
N ARG A 160 -0.80 7.97 0.30
CA ARG A 160 -1.20 6.64 -0.19
C ARG A 160 -0.98 6.47 -1.69
N ILE A 161 -0.54 5.29 -2.11
CA ILE A 161 -0.52 4.84 -3.50
C ILE A 161 -1.45 3.63 -3.64
N ASN A 162 -2.53 3.78 -4.40
CA ASN A 162 -3.47 2.69 -4.64
C ASN A 162 -2.79 1.50 -5.35
N ARG A 163 -3.20 0.29 -4.96
CA ARG A 163 -2.69 -0.97 -5.50
C ARG A 163 -3.86 -1.92 -5.73
N ASP A 164 -3.67 -2.82 -6.67
CA ASP A 164 -4.62 -3.91 -6.88
C ASP A 164 -4.52 -4.94 -5.76
N LYS A 165 -5.62 -5.68 -5.57
CA LYS A 165 -5.63 -6.84 -4.68
C LYS A 165 -4.65 -7.89 -5.22
N PRO A 166 -3.65 -8.32 -4.42
CA PRO A 166 -2.78 -9.42 -4.80
C PRO A 166 -3.57 -10.75 -4.90
N ASN A 167 -3.29 -11.55 -5.92
CA ASN A 167 -3.98 -12.82 -6.18
C ASN A 167 -3.76 -13.88 -5.08
N ASN A 168 -2.69 -13.73 -4.30
CA ASN A 168 -2.31 -14.57 -3.16
C ASN A 168 -3.08 -14.27 -1.87
N CYS A 169 -3.84 -13.17 -1.81
CA CYS A 169 -4.51 -12.71 -0.60
C CYS A 169 -6.02 -12.97 -0.63
N ASN A 170 -6.43 -14.24 -0.50
CA ASN A 170 -7.83 -14.67 -0.67
C ASN A 170 -8.58 -14.81 0.66
N PHE A 171 -8.93 -13.67 1.25
CA PHE A 171 -9.78 -13.55 2.43
C PHE A 171 -10.81 -12.42 2.25
#